data_AF-A0A926QZI8-F1
#
_entry.id   AF-A0A926QZI8-F1
#
_cell.length_a   1.000
_cell.length_b   1.000
_cell.length_c   1.000
_cell.angle_alpha   90.00
_cell.angle_beta   90.00
_cell.angle_gamma   90.00
#
_symmetry.space_group_name_H-M   'P 1'
#
loop_
_entity.id
_entity.type
_entity.pdbx_description
1 polymer ?
#
loop_
_entity_poly.entity_id
_entity_poly.type
_entity_poly.pdbx_seq_one_letter_code
_entity_poly.pdbx_strand_id
1 'polypeptide(L)'
;MLAGQTPVLVHNSNCPIVARITPGSLPPAEEAALGRTLSHIGAGTVPTGPTARRWGIPFRNREGKLPGGQGSSSPYREYRVEPPPGTPGAGPLRVVRNDQTGETYYTWTHYGDSGDPAFVQVR
;
A
#
# COMPACT_ATOMS: atom_id res chain seq x y z
N MET A 1 47.95 -14.64 -12.06
CA MET A 1 46.68 -15.10 -12.65
C MET A 1 45.54 -14.61 -11.78
N LEU A 2 44.53 -13.97 -12.40
CA LEU A 2 43.17 -13.66 -11.88
C LEU A 2 42.54 -14.89 -11.19
N ALA A 3 41.53 -14.85 -10.32
CA ALA A 3 40.51 -13.88 -9.89
C ALA A 3 40.12 -14.27 -8.44
N GLY A 4 39.62 -13.40 -7.56
CA GLY A 4 38.29 -12.79 -7.67
C GLY A 4 37.56 -13.02 -6.34
N GLN A 5 37.82 -12.18 -5.35
CA GLN A 5 36.97 -12.10 -4.16
C GLN A 5 35.61 -11.59 -4.62
N THR A 6 34.59 -12.44 -4.59
CA THR A 6 33.19 -12.04 -4.69
C THR A 6 32.90 -11.05 -3.56
N PRO A 7 32.49 -9.80 -3.85
CA PRO A 7 31.99 -8.93 -2.81
C PRO A 7 30.64 -9.49 -2.36
N VAL A 8 30.57 -9.96 -1.12
CA VAL A 8 29.28 -10.14 -0.45
C VAL A 8 28.69 -8.74 -0.31
N LEU A 9 27.74 -8.40 -1.18
CA LEU A 9 26.85 -7.26 -1.00
C LEU A 9 26.00 -7.55 0.25
N VAL A 10 26.54 -7.23 1.42
CA VAL A 10 25.74 -7.02 2.63
C VAL A 10 24.91 -5.79 2.33
N HIS A 11 23.71 -5.99 1.77
CA HIS A 11 22.69 -4.95 1.76
C HIS A 11 22.29 -4.74 3.21
N ASN A 12 23.03 -3.88 3.93
CA ASN A 12 22.56 -3.25 5.16
C ASN A 12 21.46 -2.24 4.81
N SER A 13 20.43 -2.72 4.14
CA SER A 13 19.27 -1.95 3.72
C SER A 13 18.25 -2.13 4.82
N ASN A 14 18.21 -1.18 5.75
CA ASN A 14 17.15 -1.05 6.76
C ASN A 14 15.79 -0.67 6.10
N CYS A 15 15.58 -1.10 4.85
CA CYS A 15 14.37 -0.90 4.08
C CYS A 15 13.34 -1.94 4.54
N PRO A 16 12.12 -1.53 4.88
CA PRO A 16 11.10 -2.47 5.33
C PRO A 16 10.80 -3.48 4.22
N ILE A 17 10.91 -4.77 4.55
CA ILE A 17 10.44 -5.85 3.68
C ILE A 17 8.94 -5.98 3.91
N VAL A 18 8.15 -5.72 2.88
CA VAL A 18 6.70 -5.82 2.94
C VAL A 18 6.24 -7.15 2.35
N ALA A 19 5.46 -7.92 3.10
CA ALA A 19 4.95 -9.21 2.65
C ALA A 19 3.99 -9.04 1.46
N ARG A 20 4.00 -9.99 0.51
CA ARG A 20 3.08 -9.97 -0.63
C ARG A 20 1.73 -10.58 -0.25
N ILE A 21 0.64 -9.98 -0.70
CA ILE A 21 -0.69 -10.54 -0.52
C ILE A 21 -0.86 -11.84 -1.31
N THR A 22 -1.47 -12.85 -0.70
CA THR A 22 -1.84 -14.08 -1.38
C THR A 22 -3.20 -13.89 -2.06
N PRO A 23 -3.35 -14.12 -3.37
CA PRO A 23 -4.66 -14.01 -4.03
C PRO A 23 -5.72 -14.88 -3.33
N GLY A 24 -6.92 -14.35 -3.14
CA GLY A 24 -8.01 -15.05 -2.44
C GLY A 24 -7.84 -15.15 -0.92
N SER A 25 -6.84 -14.49 -0.31
CA SER A 25 -6.68 -14.49 1.15
C SER A 25 -7.56 -13.48 1.87
N LEU A 26 -8.20 -12.56 1.14
CA LEU A 26 -9.12 -11.57 1.70
C LEU A 26 -10.56 -12.09 1.66
N PRO A 27 -11.43 -11.61 2.56
CA PRO A 27 -12.87 -11.83 2.42
C PRO A 27 -13.36 -11.40 1.02
N PRO A 28 -14.27 -12.15 0.36
CA PRO A 28 -14.64 -11.87 -1.03
C PRO A 28 -15.14 -10.44 -1.30
N ALA A 29 -15.87 -9.85 -0.36
CA ALA A 29 -16.35 -8.47 -0.49
C ALA A 29 -15.20 -7.44 -0.43
N GLU A 30 -14.21 -7.69 0.43
CA GLU A 30 -13.02 -6.85 0.58
C GLU A 30 -12.11 -6.96 -0.65
N GLU A 31 -11.92 -8.19 -1.17
CA GLU A 31 -11.17 -8.41 -2.40
C GLU A 31 -11.81 -7.71 -3.60
N ALA A 32 -13.14 -7.78 -3.73
CA ALA A 32 -13.87 -7.06 -4.78
C ALA A 32 -13.75 -5.54 -4.64
N ALA A 33 -13.84 -5.01 -3.42
CA ALA A 33 -13.66 -3.58 -3.15
C ALA A 33 -12.24 -3.11 -3.51
N LEU A 34 -11.22 -3.88 -3.09
CA LEU A 34 -9.82 -3.64 -3.47
C LEU A 34 -9.65 -3.65 -4.98
N GLY A 35 -10.21 -4.64 -5.68
CA GLY A 35 -10.16 -4.73 -7.15
C GLY A 35 -10.78 -3.51 -7.86
N ARG A 36 -11.91 -2.99 -7.37
CA ARG A 36 -12.51 -1.75 -7.91
C ARG A 36 -11.61 -0.54 -7.69
N THR A 37 -11.03 -0.39 -6.49
CA THR A 37 -10.09 0.68 -6.17
C THR A 37 -8.87 0.65 -7.09
N LEU A 38 -8.26 -0.54 -7.27
CA LEU A 38 -7.12 -0.72 -8.16
C LEU A 38 -7.47 -0.40 -9.62
N SER A 39 -8.67 -0.78 -10.06
CA SER A 39 -9.15 -0.45 -11.41
C SER A 39 -9.26 1.06 -11.64
N HIS A 40 -9.78 1.81 -10.66
CA HIS A 40 -9.83 3.28 -10.75
C HIS A 40 -8.42 3.90 -10.79
N ILE A 41 -7.50 3.43 -9.94
CA ILE A 41 -6.11 3.89 -9.92
C ILE A 41 -5.43 3.63 -11.27
N GLY A 42 -5.58 2.42 -11.82
CA GLY A 42 -5.00 2.05 -13.11
C GLY A 42 -5.58 2.83 -14.29
N ALA A 43 -6.88 3.13 -14.26
CA ALA A 43 -7.55 3.92 -15.28
C ALA A 43 -7.38 5.45 -15.10
N GLY A 44 -6.75 5.91 -14.00
CA GLY A 44 -6.64 7.34 -13.70
C GLY A 44 -7.98 8.03 -13.40
N THR A 45 -8.98 7.27 -12.93
CA THR A 45 -10.32 7.79 -12.62
C THR A 45 -10.53 7.94 -11.12
N VAL A 46 -11.54 8.72 -10.73
CA VAL A 46 -11.98 8.89 -9.34
C VAL A 46 -13.31 8.15 -9.18
N PRO A 47 -13.47 7.28 -8.16
CA PRO A 47 -14.76 6.65 -7.89
C PRO A 47 -15.80 7.69 -7.46
N THR A 48 -17.07 7.33 -7.46
CA THR A 48 -18.15 8.16 -6.92
C THR A 48 -18.39 7.85 -5.45
N GLY A 49 -19.09 8.76 -4.74
CA GLY A 49 -19.52 8.53 -3.36
C GLY A 49 -18.41 8.68 -2.30
N PRO A 50 -18.55 8.03 -1.12
CA PRO A 50 -17.68 8.26 0.04
C PRO A 50 -16.19 7.93 -0.18
N THR A 51 -15.89 7.03 -1.12
CA THR A 51 -14.53 6.63 -1.49
C THR A 51 -13.79 7.72 -2.27
N ALA A 52 -14.50 8.61 -2.97
CA ALA A 52 -13.94 9.75 -3.71
C ALA A 52 -13.23 10.76 -2.79
N ARG A 53 -13.64 10.83 -1.52
CA ARG A 53 -13.12 11.82 -0.58
C ARG A 53 -11.66 11.51 -0.24
N ARG A 54 -10.80 12.51 -0.44
CA ARG A 54 -9.33 12.40 -0.25
C ARG A 54 -8.70 11.33 -1.16
N TRP A 55 -9.28 11.10 -2.34
CA TRP A 55 -8.71 10.20 -3.32
C TRP A 55 -7.37 10.73 -3.85
N GLY A 56 -6.30 9.92 -3.75
CA GLY A 56 -4.99 10.25 -4.30
C GLY A 56 -4.26 11.38 -3.57
N ILE A 57 -4.55 11.62 -2.28
CA ILE A 57 -3.79 12.60 -1.50
C ILE A 57 -2.40 12.05 -1.15
N PRO A 58 -1.40 12.91 -0.88
CA PRO A 58 -0.09 12.45 -0.43
C PRO A 58 -0.19 11.64 0.87
N PHE A 59 0.40 10.45 0.87
CA PHE A 59 0.64 9.63 2.05
C PHE A 59 2.07 9.87 2.53
N ARG A 60 2.25 10.23 3.81
CA ARG A 60 3.55 10.69 4.31
C ARG A 60 4.51 9.58 4.75
N ASN A 61 4.08 8.32 4.83
CA ASN A 61 4.93 7.21 5.30
C ASN A 61 5.71 7.55 6.58
N ARG A 62 5.08 8.25 7.54
CA ARG A 62 5.80 8.85 8.69
C ARG A 62 6.50 7.81 9.56
N GLU A 63 5.88 6.64 9.68
CA GLU A 63 6.39 5.53 10.49
C GLU A 63 7.37 4.64 9.72
N GLY A 64 7.60 4.90 8.43
CA GLY A 64 8.60 4.17 7.64
C GLY A 64 8.24 2.70 7.42
N LYS A 65 6.94 2.38 7.40
CA LYS A 65 6.41 1.02 7.20
C LYS A 65 6.47 0.57 5.74
N LEU A 66 6.65 1.51 4.80
CA LEU A 66 6.85 1.25 3.38
C LEU A 66 8.25 1.70 2.93
N PRO A 67 8.83 1.09 1.88
CA PRO A 67 10.13 1.49 1.33
C PRO A 67 10.15 2.94 0.83
N GLY A 68 11.34 3.53 0.71
CA GLY A 68 11.52 4.88 0.17
C GLY A 68 11.43 5.99 1.22
N GLY A 69 11.18 7.23 0.76
CA GLY A 69 11.19 8.41 1.62
C GLY A 69 10.04 8.48 2.62
N GLN A 70 10.22 9.31 3.65
CA GLN A 70 9.23 9.62 4.69
C GLN A 70 8.93 11.12 4.71
N GLY A 71 7.82 11.50 5.33
CA GLY A 71 7.41 12.89 5.48
C GLY A 71 7.15 13.56 4.13
N SER A 72 7.81 14.70 3.90
CA SER A 72 7.71 15.45 2.64
C SER A 72 8.40 14.76 1.47
N SER A 73 9.29 13.81 1.73
CA SER A 73 9.99 13.03 0.69
C SER A 73 9.28 11.71 0.36
N SER A 74 8.10 11.46 0.93
CA SER A 74 7.33 10.25 0.67
C SER A 74 6.81 10.22 -0.77
N PRO A 75 7.05 9.13 -1.54
CA PRO A 75 6.61 9.01 -2.93
C PRO A 75 5.16 8.55 -3.08
N TYR A 76 4.43 8.42 -1.97
CA TYR A 76 3.18 7.67 -1.93
C TYR A 76 1.93 8.55 -2.03
N ARG A 77 0.90 8.01 -2.68
CA ARG A 77 -0.48 8.49 -2.60
C ARG A 77 -1.39 7.45 -1.95
N GLU A 78 -2.41 7.92 -1.26
CA GLU A 78 -3.42 7.10 -0.60
C GLU A 78 -4.77 7.14 -1.31
N TYR A 79 -5.45 6.00 -1.30
CA TYR A 79 -6.76 5.78 -1.86
C TYR A 79 -7.64 5.00 -0.88
N ARG A 80 -8.90 5.40 -0.74
CA ARG A 80 -9.87 4.69 0.09
C ARG A 80 -10.33 3.41 -0.60
N VAL A 81 -10.46 2.35 0.17
CA VAL A 81 -11.17 1.14 -0.24
C VAL A 81 -12.53 1.14 0.45
N GLU A 82 -13.57 0.75 -0.26
CA GLU A 82 -14.92 0.64 0.32
C GLU A 82 -14.89 -0.36 1.48
N PRO A 83 -15.30 0.06 2.70
CA PRO A 83 -15.27 -0.84 3.85
C PRO A 83 -16.49 -1.78 3.84
N PRO A 84 -16.44 -2.89 4.60
CA PRO A 84 -17.58 -3.80 4.74
C PRO A 84 -18.84 -3.07 5.24
N PRO A 85 -20.05 -3.52 4.84
CA PRO A 85 -21.31 -2.95 5.33
C PRO A 85 -21.36 -2.87 6.86
N GLY A 86 -21.91 -1.78 7.39
CA GLY A 86 -21.95 -1.52 8.83
C GLY A 86 -20.68 -0.89 9.41
N THR A 87 -19.61 -0.74 8.61
CA THR A 87 -18.41 0.00 9.05
C THR A 87 -18.69 1.51 9.04
N PRO A 88 -18.49 2.23 10.16
CA PRO A 88 -18.68 3.66 10.19
C PRO A 88 -17.60 4.41 9.39
N GLY A 89 -18.00 5.49 8.74
CA GLY A 89 -17.08 6.39 8.05
C GLY A 89 -16.34 5.72 6.88
N ALA A 90 -15.04 6.02 6.74
CA ALA A 90 -14.22 5.50 5.64
C ALA A 90 -13.63 4.11 5.91
N GLY A 91 -13.87 3.55 7.10
CA GLY A 91 -13.21 2.35 7.58
C GLY A 91 -11.66 2.41 7.57
N PRO A 92 -11.00 1.29 7.91
CA PRO A 92 -9.54 1.21 7.98
C PRO A 92 -8.88 0.93 6.63
N LEU A 93 -9.64 0.45 5.64
CA LEU A 93 -9.09 -0.12 4.41
C LEU A 93 -8.53 0.97 3.47
N ARG A 94 -7.27 0.83 3.07
CA ARG A 94 -6.61 1.76 2.15
C ARG A 94 -5.70 1.05 1.17
N VAL A 95 -5.55 1.66 0.00
CA VAL A 95 -4.46 1.39 -0.93
C VAL A 95 -3.48 2.56 -0.87
N VAL A 96 -2.20 2.25 -0.85
CA VAL A 96 -1.10 3.21 -0.94
C VAL A 96 -0.24 2.86 -2.15
N ARG A 97 -0.07 3.78 -3.10
CA ARG A 97 0.70 3.56 -4.33
C ARG A 97 1.89 4.48 -4.39
N ASN A 98 3.05 3.95 -4.74
CA ASN A 98 4.24 4.71 -5.05
C ASN A 98 4.08 5.29 -6.47
N ASP A 99 4.01 6.60 -6.61
CA ASP A 99 3.81 7.24 -7.92
C ASP A 99 5.06 7.18 -8.82
N GLN A 100 6.23 6.86 -8.25
CA GLN A 100 7.49 6.77 -8.98
C GLN A 100 7.73 5.37 -9.52
N THR A 101 7.45 4.34 -8.71
CA THR A 101 7.70 2.93 -9.07
C THR A 101 6.45 2.18 -9.53
N GLY A 102 5.26 2.68 -9.19
CA GLY A 102 3.99 1.99 -9.40
C GLY A 102 3.67 0.93 -8.36
N GLU A 103 4.61 0.61 -7.46
CA GLU A 103 4.39 -0.36 -6.39
C GLU A 103 3.18 0.01 -5.54
N THR A 104 2.32 -0.97 -5.31
CA THR A 104 1.04 -0.75 -4.66
C THR A 104 0.93 -1.61 -3.42
N TYR A 105 0.41 -1.02 -2.35
CA TYR A 105 0.32 -1.62 -1.04
C TYR A 105 -1.10 -1.51 -0.52
N TYR A 106 -1.53 -2.50 0.24
CA TYR A 106 -2.84 -2.57 0.85
C TYR A 106 -2.71 -2.66 2.37
N THR A 107 -3.62 -2.02 3.08
CA THR A 107 -3.75 -2.13 4.54
C THR A 107 -5.21 -2.34 4.92
N TRP A 108 -5.44 -3.31 5.82
CA TRP A 108 -6.70 -3.51 6.53
C TRP A 108 -6.62 -3.06 8.00
N THR A 109 -5.44 -2.64 8.45
CA THR A 109 -5.15 -2.32 9.85
C THR A 109 -5.09 -0.83 10.13
N HIS A 110 -5.52 0.01 9.17
CA HIS A 110 -5.34 1.46 9.21
C HIS A 110 -3.86 1.82 9.46
N TYR A 111 -3.01 1.36 8.55
CA TYR A 111 -1.56 1.59 8.56
C TYR A 111 -0.79 0.96 9.74
N GLY A 112 -1.42 0.05 10.49
CA GLY A 112 -0.84 -0.62 11.64
C GLY A 112 -1.55 -0.34 12.97
N ASP A 113 -2.45 0.64 13.02
CA ASP A 113 -3.18 1.03 14.24
C ASP A 113 -3.91 -0.15 14.90
N SER A 114 -4.47 -1.08 14.11
CA SER A 114 -5.19 -2.24 14.61
C SER A 114 -4.45 -3.57 14.51
N GLY A 115 -3.15 -3.55 14.14
CA GLY A 115 -2.30 -4.74 14.17
C GLY A 115 -1.31 -4.88 13.01
N ASP A 116 -0.59 -5.99 13.02
CA ASP A 116 0.41 -6.35 12.01
C ASP A 116 -0.09 -7.45 11.04
N PRO A 117 0.42 -7.47 9.80
CA PRO A 117 1.30 -6.46 9.20
C PRO A 117 0.55 -5.15 8.91
N ALA A 118 1.25 -4.03 9.03
CA ALA A 118 0.70 -2.71 8.66
C ALA A 118 0.28 -2.63 7.18
N PHE A 119 1.06 -3.27 6.31
CA PHE A 119 0.84 -3.30 4.87
C PHE A 119 1.19 -4.66 4.28
N VAL A 120 0.55 -4.97 3.16
CA VAL A 120 0.99 -6.01 2.22
C VAL A 120 1.15 -5.42 0.82
N GLN A 121 2.10 -5.92 0.05
CA GLN A 121 2.27 -5.53 -1.34
C GLN A 121 1.21 -6.22 -2.21
N VAL A 122 0.49 -5.42 -2.99
CA VAL A 122 -0.38 -5.86 -4.08
C VAL A 122 0.50 -5.94 -5.33
N ARG A 123 0.40 -7.06 -6.04
CA ARG A 123 1.22 -7.45 -7.20
C ARG A 123 1.69 -6.28 -8.08
#